data_AF-A0A1V8UXR2-F1
#
_entry.id   AF-A0A1V8UXR2-F1
#
_cell.length_a   1.000
_cell.length_b   1.000
_cell.length_c   1.000
_cell.angle_alpha   90.00
_cell.angle_beta   90.00
_cell.angle_gamma   90.00
#
_symmetry.space_group_name_H-M   'P 1'
#
loop_
_entity.id
_entity.type
_entity.pdbx_description
1 polymer ?
#
loop_
_entity_poly.entity_id
_entity_poly.type
_entity_poly.pdbx_seq_one_letter_code
_entity_poly.pdbx_strand_id
1 'polypeptide(L)'
;MAQQQRAIQRLNALTAQLGGGWTGRVGGVRKRYSSGEAGDDKSGHIKTSSTESVIFFNNLLPINLQWLFRIPWTMEKVFPKALDQNKTSAISAVNPGNVIDEAIKANGLTGVKVLEVLPRFKEGGAFLKFAHDESTSSTNVADAVRAYLKQQKFRPWWNPLNRVQARLVIGKPWVEDLFRLPSSRIRCEFLPTSPGAEVAELSQEQLYSFFRPYGKLVDIVTQPSDSKIVPRYAYLDFSHKRKAIMAKNCLHGYTIDEPQGGGKLGTIFRLTYEKKARFGWIREWIFGHPRLMIPLLAALVAGITVAVFDPLRTLAIKAHITRAFHVEDNFIWRWVKTQGEDLIDKVKSLRQHGGTDEAGMQVVWDDRRDQIEQIQAWLMESVDTFIIVQGPRGSGKKELVVDHALKQKREAHKTLIVDCKPIQEARGDTATINAAAGQVGYRPVFSWFNSISGLIDLAAQGTTGVKTGFSETLENQLVKIWNNTASALKSIALEDRKKDDKDSALSDDEYLEAHPERRPVVVVDNFLHKGSDPGAEL
;
A
#
# COMPACT_ATOMS: atom_id res chain seq x y z
N MET A 1 43.14 29.69 -28.72
CA MET A 1 42.74 30.39 -27.47
C MET A 1 41.47 31.23 -27.59
N ALA A 2 41.26 32.01 -28.67
CA ALA A 2 40.06 32.85 -28.82
C ALA A 2 38.72 32.08 -28.98
N GLN A 3 38.72 30.85 -29.52
CA GLN A 3 37.51 30.02 -29.61
C GLN A 3 37.11 29.40 -28.26
N GLN A 4 38.07 29.08 -27.40
CA GLN A 4 37.82 28.54 -26.05
C GLN A 4 37.23 29.62 -25.12
N GLN A 5 37.70 30.87 -25.24
CA GLN A 5 37.14 31.99 -24.49
C GLN A 5 35.69 32.32 -24.90
N ARG A 6 35.33 32.16 -26.18
CA ARG A 6 33.94 32.35 -26.64
C ARG A 6 32.99 31.25 -26.17
N ALA A 7 33.47 30.01 -26.02
CA ALA A 7 32.67 28.91 -25.47
C ALA A 7 32.41 29.10 -23.96
N ILE A 8 33.42 29.56 -23.21
CA ILE A 8 33.28 29.87 -21.77
C ILE A 8 32.37 31.08 -21.55
N GLN A 9 32.44 32.11 -22.40
CA GLN A 9 31.51 33.25 -22.32
C GLN A 9 30.05 32.86 -22.64
N ARG A 10 29.82 31.92 -23.57
CA ARG A 10 28.46 31.41 -23.87
C ARG A 10 27.91 30.54 -22.74
N LEU A 11 28.76 29.75 -22.08
CA LEU A 11 28.38 28.96 -20.90
C LEU A 11 28.06 29.87 -19.69
N ASN A 12 28.83 30.94 -19.48
CA ASN A 12 28.58 31.92 -18.43
C ASN A 12 27.34 32.80 -18.67
N ALA A 13 26.99 33.07 -19.93
CA ALA A 13 25.74 33.76 -20.27
C ALA A 13 24.50 32.87 -20.06
N LEU A 14 24.63 31.56 -20.29
CA LEU A 14 23.57 30.57 -20.04
C LEU A 14 23.35 30.30 -18.53
N THR A 15 24.41 30.33 -17.72
CA THR A 15 24.28 30.25 -16.25
C THR A 15 23.74 31.53 -15.62
N ALA A 16 23.96 32.70 -16.23
CA ALA A 16 23.37 33.97 -15.80
C ALA A 16 21.85 34.06 -16.09
N GLN A 17 21.34 33.38 -17.13
CA GLN A 17 19.89 33.30 -17.41
C GLN A 17 19.13 32.29 -16.54
N LEU A 18 19.83 31.36 -15.89
CA LEU A 18 19.24 30.39 -14.95
C LEU A 18 19.49 30.76 -13.47
N GLY A 19 20.26 31.81 -13.22
CA GLY A 19 20.55 32.38 -11.90
C GLY A 19 19.66 33.57 -11.53
N GLY A 20 18.36 33.48 -11.79
CA GLY A 20 17.37 34.45 -11.32
C GLY A 20 17.16 34.30 -9.81
N GLY A 21 17.88 35.13 -9.05
CA GLY A 21 17.95 35.11 -7.60
C GLY A 21 16.59 35.01 -6.90
N TRP A 22 16.57 34.13 -5.90
CA TRP A 22 15.67 34.21 -4.76
C TRP A 22 15.94 35.51 -3.99
N THR A 23 15.45 36.63 -4.49
CA THR A 23 15.28 37.83 -3.67
C THR A 23 13.96 37.68 -2.93
N GLY A 24 14.05 37.22 -1.69
CA GLY A 24 12.93 37.21 -0.76
C GLY A 24 12.43 38.63 -0.52
N ARG A 25 11.43 39.06 -1.30
CA ARG A 25 10.50 40.11 -0.86
C ARG A 25 9.59 39.52 0.20
N VAL A 26 10.07 39.60 1.44
CA VAL A 26 9.23 39.57 2.63
C VAL A 26 8.32 40.80 2.54
N GLY A 27 7.02 40.59 2.38
CA GLY A 27 6.07 41.68 2.21
C GLY A 27 4.81 41.36 1.41
N GLY A 28 4.54 40.10 1.08
CA GLY A 28 3.21 39.69 0.66
C GLY A 28 2.42 39.25 1.89
N VAL A 29 1.50 40.08 2.37
CA VAL A 29 0.51 39.68 3.38
C VAL A 29 -0.11 38.37 2.90
N ARG A 30 0.22 37.26 3.56
CA ARG A 30 -0.43 35.96 3.38
C ARG A 30 -1.92 36.16 3.70
N LYS A 31 -2.73 36.49 2.71
CA LYS A 31 -4.19 36.51 2.83
C LYS A 31 -4.68 35.06 2.99
N ARG A 32 -4.49 34.50 4.19
CA ARG A 32 -5.24 33.32 4.68
C ARG A 32 -6.73 33.62 4.88
N TYR A 33 -7.13 34.88 4.75
CA TYR A 33 -8.48 35.37 4.95
C TYR A 33 -9.14 35.70 3.61
N SER A 34 -9.44 34.67 2.80
CA SER A 34 -10.40 34.84 1.71
C SER A 34 -11.79 34.50 2.26
N SER A 35 -12.62 35.54 2.39
CA SER A 35 -13.81 35.68 3.23
C SER A 35 -15.06 34.89 2.83
N GLY A 36 -15.08 34.20 1.68
CA GLY A 36 -16.30 33.53 1.21
C GLY A 36 -16.76 32.33 2.06
N GLU A 37 -15.87 31.72 2.84
CA GLU A 37 -16.21 30.59 3.73
C GLU A 37 -16.57 31.00 5.16
N ALA A 38 -16.54 32.28 5.49
CA ALA A 38 -16.79 32.78 6.86
C ALA A 38 -18.14 33.51 7.01
N GLY A 39 -19.00 33.49 5.98
CA GLY A 39 -20.28 34.21 5.98
C GLY A 39 -20.12 35.74 6.04
N ASP A 40 -21.21 36.43 6.29
CA ASP A 40 -21.25 37.89 6.37
C ASP A 40 -20.47 38.35 7.61
N ASP A 41 -19.65 39.39 7.46
CA ASP A 41 -18.80 39.95 8.52
C ASP A 41 -17.89 38.91 9.23
N LYS A 42 -17.59 37.77 8.59
CA LYS A 42 -16.87 36.63 9.18
C LYS A 42 -17.58 36.01 10.39
N SER A 43 -18.89 36.18 10.50
CA SER A 43 -19.69 35.66 11.62
C SER A 43 -20.06 34.17 11.50
N GLY A 44 -19.81 33.56 10.34
CA GLY A 44 -20.24 32.20 10.00
C GLY A 44 -21.71 32.11 9.62
N HIS A 45 -22.45 33.21 9.58
CA HIS A 45 -23.86 33.27 9.22
C HIS A 45 -24.09 34.21 8.05
N ILE A 46 -25.15 33.95 7.29
CA ILE A 46 -25.63 34.84 6.23
C ILE A 46 -26.77 35.64 6.83
N LYS A 47 -26.63 36.97 6.89
CA LYS A 47 -27.67 37.86 7.41
C LYS A 47 -28.70 38.08 6.31
N THR A 48 -29.98 37.88 6.64
CA THR A 48 -31.11 38.05 5.73
C THR A 48 -32.12 39.02 6.34
N SER A 49 -32.44 40.09 5.62
CA SER A 49 -33.58 40.97 5.91
C SER A 49 -34.91 40.37 5.41
N SER A 50 -36.06 40.94 5.78
CA SER A 50 -37.39 40.47 5.34
C SER A 50 -37.60 40.48 3.82
N THR A 51 -36.87 41.34 3.09
CA THR A 51 -36.90 41.46 1.63
C THR A 51 -35.74 40.73 0.95
N GLU A 52 -34.91 40.02 1.71
CA GLU A 52 -33.77 39.28 1.20
C GLU A 52 -33.94 37.79 1.49
N SER A 53 -33.67 36.97 0.48
CA SER A 53 -33.77 35.52 0.58
C SER A 53 -32.53 34.85 0.01
N VAL A 54 -32.30 33.60 0.42
CA VAL A 54 -31.12 32.83 0.03
C VAL A 54 -31.53 31.51 -0.61
N ILE A 55 -30.94 31.21 -1.77
CA ILE A 55 -31.06 29.91 -2.45
C ILE A 55 -29.71 29.20 -2.38
N PHE A 56 -29.73 27.92 -2.02
CA PHE A 56 -28.54 27.07 -2.07
C PHE A 56 -28.53 26.23 -3.34
N PHE A 57 -27.46 26.37 -4.12
CA PHE A 57 -27.16 25.56 -5.29
C PHE A 57 -26.20 24.43 -4.92
N ASN A 58 -26.57 23.21 -5.30
CA ASN A 58 -25.81 21.98 -5.05
C ASN A 58 -25.29 21.40 -6.36
N ASN A 59 -24.17 20.68 -6.28
CA ASN A 59 -23.49 20.06 -7.42
C ASN A 59 -22.94 21.09 -8.44
N LEU A 60 -22.51 22.25 -7.98
CA LEU A 60 -21.84 23.25 -8.81
C LEU A 60 -20.34 22.98 -8.96
N LEU A 61 -19.74 22.32 -7.97
CA LEU A 61 -18.30 22.05 -7.90
C LEU A 61 -18.06 20.58 -7.51
N PRO A 62 -16.92 19.99 -7.91
CA PRO A 62 -16.58 18.62 -7.56
C PRO A 62 -16.24 18.46 -6.05
N ILE A 63 -16.95 17.54 -5.40
CA ILE A 63 -16.71 17.14 -4.00
C ILE A 63 -15.52 16.15 -4.02
N ASN A 64 -14.56 16.30 -3.09
CA ASN A 64 -13.33 15.48 -2.91
C ASN A 64 -12.02 16.01 -3.51
N LEU A 65 -12.00 17.13 -4.25
CA LEU A 65 -10.74 17.78 -4.66
C LEU A 65 -10.10 18.62 -3.53
N GLN A 66 -10.59 18.47 -2.31
CA GLN A 66 -10.13 19.27 -1.16
C GLN A 66 -8.70 18.98 -0.71
N TRP A 67 -8.16 17.80 -1.05
CA TRP A 67 -6.73 17.53 -0.83
C TRP A 67 -5.84 18.45 -1.67
N LEU A 68 -6.30 18.87 -2.86
CA LEU A 68 -5.57 19.86 -3.67
C LEU A 68 -5.55 21.22 -2.96
N PHE A 69 -6.58 21.59 -2.20
CA PHE A 69 -6.61 22.84 -1.44
C PHE A 69 -5.68 22.83 -0.19
N ARG A 70 -5.10 21.67 0.18
CA ARG A 70 -4.04 21.61 1.21
C ARG A 70 -2.67 22.03 0.68
N ILE A 71 -2.54 22.16 -0.64
CA ILE A 71 -1.29 22.53 -1.29
C ILE A 71 -1.22 24.07 -1.40
N PRO A 72 -0.23 24.74 -0.80
CA PRO A 72 -0.21 26.21 -0.73
C PRO A 72 -0.27 26.93 -2.08
N TRP A 73 0.29 26.33 -3.15
CA TRP A 73 0.36 26.95 -4.49
C TRP A 73 -0.90 26.77 -5.35
N THR A 74 -1.77 25.80 -5.05
CA THR A 74 -3.04 25.62 -5.78
C THR A 74 -4.07 26.64 -5.31
N MET A 75 -4.01 27.03 -4.03
CA MET A 75 -4.86 28.10 -3.45
C MET A 75 -4.68 29.41 -4.22
N GLU A 76 -3.45 29.78 -4.58
CA GLU A 76 -3.13 31.03 -5.25
C GLU A 76 -3.69 31.15 -6.67
N LYS A 77 -3.88 30.02 -7.38
CA LYS A 77 -4.35 29.99 -8.78
C LYS A 77 -5.84 29.67 -8.94
N VAL A 78 -6.42 28.89 -8.02
CA VAL A 78 -7.81 28.40 -8.12
C VAL A 78 -8.80 29.35 -7.41
N PHE A 79 -8.41 29.99 -6.31
CA PHE A 79 -9.29 30.90 -5.56
C PHE A 79 -9.76 32.14 -6.33
N PRO A 80 -8.90 32.90 -7.02
CA PRO A 80 -9.32 34.14 -7.67
C PRO A 80 -10.30 33.89 -8.82
N LYS A 81 -10.12 32.80 -9.57
CA LYS A 81 -10.97 32.45 -10.72
C LYS A 81 -12.34 31.88 -10.32
N ALA A 82 -12.46 31.29 -9.13
CA ALA A 82 -13.73 30.77 -8.61
C ALA A 82 -14.56 31.82 -7.86
N LEU A 83 -13.91 32.87 -7.33
CA LEU A 83 -14.54 33.98 -6.60
C LEU A 83 -14.87 35.19 -7.48
N ASP A 84 -14.36 35.24 -8.70
CA ASP A 84 -14.71 36.30 -9.65
C ASP A 84 -16.21 36.15 -10.02
N GLN A 85 -17.05 37.00 -9.40
CA GLN A 85 -18.51 36.98 -9.54
C GLN A 85 -18.95 37.06 -11.01
N ASN A 86 -18.11 37.65 -11.86
CA ASN A 86 -18.34 37.82 -13.29
C ASN A 86 -17.78 36.67 -14.16
N LYS A 87 -16.98 35.74 -13.60
CA LYS A 87 -16.27 34.67 -14.35
C LYS A 87 -16.32 33.30 -13.67
N THR A 88 -17.38 32.99 -12.94
CA THR A 88 -17.60 31.68 -12.29
C THR A 88 -17.72 30.51 -13.30
N SER A 89 -17.65 30.78 -14.61
CA SER A 89 -17.82 29.80 -15.70
C SER A 89 -16.66 28.82 -15.89
N ALA A 90 -15.45 29.10 -15.39
CA ALA A 90 -14.29 28.24 -15.70
C ALA A 90 -14.21 26.95 -14.84
N ILE A 91 -14.81 26.95 -13.64
CA ILE A 91 -14.67 25.84 -12.67
C ILE A 91 -16.03 25.30 -12.22
N SER A 92 -17.08 26.14 -12.22
CA SER A 92 -18.44 25.72 -11.86
C SER A 92 -19.20 25.21 -13.08
N ALA A 93 -20.13 24.29 -12.88
CA ALA A 93 -20.93 23.74 -13.96
C ALA A 93 -21.86 24.79 -14.59
N VAL A 94 -22.30 25.76 -13.77
CA VAL A 94 -23.22 26.83 -14.14
C VAL A 94 -23.02 28.02 -13.20
N ASN A 95 -23.10 29.26 -13.71
CA ASN A 95 -23.14 30.44 -12.85
C ASN A 95 -24.54 30.60 -12.21
N PRO A 96 -24.67 30.58 -10.87
CA PRO A 96 -25.98 30.65 -10.22
C PRO A 96 -26.71 31.99 -10.44
N GLY A 97 -25.99 33.10 -10.64
CA GLY A 97 -26.59 34.41 -10.96
C GLY A 97 -27.35 34.37 -12.28
N ASN A 98 -26.67 33.91 -13.35
CA ASN A 98 -27.27 33.77 -14.68
C ASN A 98 -28.49 32.85 -14.67
N VAL A 99 -28.45 31.76 -13.89
CA VAL A 99 -29.59 30.82 -13.78
C VAL A 99 -30.82 31.50 -13.20
N ILE A 100 -30.64 32.35 -12.20
CA ILE A 100 -31.74 33.07 -11.58
C ILE A 100 -32.31 34.10 -12.54
N ASP A 101 -31.46 34.88 -13.21
CA ASP A 101 -31.91 35.85 -14.20
C ASP A 101 -32.67 35.20 -15.35
N GLU A 102 -32.20 34.05 -15.85
CA GLU A 102 -32.88 33.27 -16.88
C GLU A 102 -34.19 32.66 -16.38
N ALA A 103 -34.22 32.14 -15.15
CA ALA A 103 -35.43 31.57 -14.56
C ALA A 103 -36.52 32.62 -14.29
N ILE A 104 -36.12 33.83 -13.89
CA ILE A 104 -37.00 34.98 -13.68
C ILE A 104 -37.61 35.41 -15.03
N LYS A 105 -36.78 35.58 -16.07
CA LYS A 105 -37.23 35.92 -17.42
C LYS A 105 -38.18 34.88 -17.99
N ALA A 106 -37.89 33.60 -17.81
CA ALA A 106 -38.73 32.51 -18.31
C ALA A 106 -40.12 32.45 -17.65
N ASN A 107 -40.25 32.91 -16.40
CA ASN A 107 -41.51 32.89 -15.65
C ASN A 107 -42.19 34.27 -15.51
N GLY A 108 -41.64 35.32 -16.15
CA GLY A 108 -42.21 36.67 -16.11
C GLY A 108 -42.22 37.33 -14.73
N LEU A 109 -41.32 36.93 -13.84
CA LEU A 109 -41.22 37.52 -12.50
C LEU A 109 -40.49 38.87 -12.58
N THR A 110 -40.97 39.87 -11.84
CA THR A 110 -40.36 41.22 -11.76
C THR A 110 -39.95 41.54 -10.32
N GLY A 111 -38.99 42.44 -10.12
CA GLY A 111 -38.63 42.89 -8.77
C GLY A 111 -37.67 41.96 -8.01
N VAL A 112 -36.85 41.19 -8.72
CA VAL A 112 -35.82 40.32 -8.10
C VAL A 112 -34.43 40.75 -8.55
N LYS A 113 -33.53 40.97 -7.59
CA LYS A 113 -32.14 41.39 -7.84
C LYS A 113 -31.16 40.47 -7.12
N VAL A 114 -30.20 39.91 -7.86
CA VAL A 114 -29.10 39.14 -7.25
C VAL A 114 -28.16 40.10 -6.52
N LEU A 115 -27.88 39.80 -5.24
CA LEU A 115 -27.00 40.60 -4.39
C LEU A 115 -25.61 40.00 -4.34
N GLU A 116 -25.52 38.73 -3.93
CA GLU A 116 -24.23 38.09 -3.67
C GLU A 116 -24.27 36.58 -3.94
N VAL A 117 -23.15 36.04 -4.40
CA VAL A 117 -22.91 34.60 -4.56
C VAL A 117 -21.76 34.19 -3.66
N LEU A 118 -22.05 33.36 -2.65
CA LEU A 118 -21.11 32.83 -1.68
C LEU A 118 -20.77 31.36 -2.02
N PRO A 119 -19.59 31.08 -2.62
CA PRO A 119 -19.23 29.72 -2.99
C PRO A 119 -18.91 28.86 -1.75
N ARG A 120 -19.32 27.60 -1.80
CA ARG A 120 -19.15 26.60 -0.73
C ARG A 120 -18.38 25.39 -1.23
N PHE A 121 -17.05 25.53 -1.28
CA PHE A 121 -16.14 24.53 -1.85
C PHE A 121 -16.19 23.18 -1.15
N LYS A 122 -16.33 23.17 0.18
CA LYS A 122 -16.38 21.92 0.98
C LYS A 122 -17.53 21.00 0.60
N GLU A 123 -18.64 21.61 0.21
CA GLU A 123 -19.90 20.93 -0.08
C GLU A 123 -20.19 20.89 -1.58
N GLY A 124 -19.33 21.49 -2.40
CA GLY A 124 -19.45 21.50 -3.85
C GLY A 124 -20.64 22.34 -4.35
N GLY A 125 -21.03 23.38 -3.61
CA GLY A 125 -22.20 24.21 -3.87
C GLY A 125 -21.93 25.69 -3.72
N ALA A 126 -22.99 26.52 -3.73
CA ALA A 126 -22.91 27.96 -3.47
C ALA A 126 -24.25 28.45 -2.88
N PHE A 127 -24.18 29.44 -1.98
CA PHE A 127 -25.35 30.22 -1.57
C PHE A 127 -25.47 31.42 -2.49
N LEU A 128 -26.69 31.75 -2.89
CA LEU A 128 -26.99 32.95 -3.64
C LEU A 128 -28.03 33.75 -2.85
N LYS A 129 -27.65 34.98 -2.51
CA LYS A 129 -28.49 35.96 -1.84
C LYS A 129 -29.13 36.87 -2.88
N PHE A 130 -30.45 37.03 -2.81
CA PHE A 130 -31.21 37.89 -3.71
C PHE A 130 -32.20 38.74 -2.92
N ALA A 131 -32.42 39.97 -3.39
CA ALA A 131 -33.50 40.82 -2.93
C ALA A 131 -34.76 40.55 -3.77
N HIS A 132 -35.91 40.59 -3.13
CA HIS A 132 -37.22 40.50 -3.77
C HIS A 132 -38.17 41.56 -3.22
N ASP A 133 -39.07 42.05 -4.07
CA ASP A 133 -40.16 42.93 -3.64
C ASP A 133 -41.14 42.18 -2.72
N GLU A 134 -41.85 42.91 -1.85
CA GLU A 134 -42.83 42.34 -0.91
C GLU A 134 -44.01 41.65 -1.62
N SER A 135 -44.29 42.04 -2.87
CA SER A 135 -45.32 41.43 -3.71
C SER A 135 -44.96 40.04 -4.23
N THR A 136 -43.65 39.69 -4.25
CA THR A 136 -43.16 38.45 -4.83
C THR A 136 -42.66 37.51 -3.73
N SER A 137 -43.35 36.38 -3.53
CA SER A 137 -42.93 35.37 -2.56
C SER A 137 -41.59 34.71 -2.94
N SER A 138 -40.69 34.58 -1.97
CA SER A 138 -39.40 33.91 -2.12
C SER A 138 -39.54 32.43 -2.51
N THR A 139 -40.64 31.78 -2.13
CA THR A 139 -40.95 30.40 -2.54
C THR A 139 -41.21 30.30 -4.04
N ASN A 140 -41.92 31.27 -4.61
CA ASN A 140 -42.25 31.30 -6.03
C ASN A 140 -40.99 31.46 -6.89
N VAL A 141 -40.07 32.34 -6.46
CA VAL A 141 -38.75 32.51 -7.10
C VAL A 141 -37.95 31.20 -7.04
N ALA A 142 -37.90 30.55 -5.87
CA ALA A 142 -37.17 29.30 -5.72
C ALA A 142 -37.76 28.16 -6.55
N ASP A 143 -39.10 28.08 -6.68
CA ASP A 143 -39.77 27.08 -7.50
C ASP A 143 -39.60 27.35 -9.00
N ALA A 144 -39.61 28.62 -9.42
CA ALA A 144 -39.25 29.03 -10.78
C ALA A 144 -37.83 28.57 -11.16
N VAL A 145 -36.84 28.84 -10.30
CA VAL A 145 -35.44 28.40 -10.48
C VAL A 145 -35.35 26.88 -10.52
N ARG A 146 -36.08 26.19 -9.64
CA ARG A 146 -36.12 24.72 -9.60
C ARG A 146 -36.75 24.13 -10.87
N ALA A 147 -37.79 24.74 -11.40
CA ALA A 147 -38.44 24.33 -12.65
C ALA A 147 -37.47 24.50 -13.83
N TYR A 148 -36.81 25.66 -13.91
CA TYR A 148 -35.82 25.95 -14.94
C TYR A 148 -34.65 24.95 -14.93
N LEU A 149 -34.06 24.69 -13.76
CA LEU A 149 -32.97 23.71 -13.60
C LEU A 149 -33.41 22.26 -13.95
N LYS A 150 -34.69 21.92 -13.72
CA LYS A 150 -35.23 20.60 -14.11
C LYS A 150 -35.39 20.48 -15.62
N GLN A 151 -35.78 21.56 -16.30
CA GLN A 151 -36.00 21.58 -17.75
C GLN A 151 -34.66 21.51 -18.51
N GLN A 152 -33.71 22.38 -18.15
CA GLN A 152 -32.40 22.45 -18.82
C GLN A 152 -31.46 21.30 -18.46
N LYS A 153 -31.71 20.60 -17.34
CA LYS A 153 -30.93 19.42 -16.89
C LYS A 153 -29.42 19.65 -16.86
N PHE A 154 -28.95 20.80 -16.36
CA PHE A 154 -27.52 21.09 -16.24
C PHE A 154 -26.76 19.97 -15.52
N ARG A 155 -25.82 19.34 -16.21
CA ARG A 155 -25.00 18.22 -15.72
C ARG A 155 -23.53 18.62 -15.80
N PRO A 156 -22.83 18.70 -14.65
CA PRO A 156 -21.39 18.95 -14.66
C PRO A 156 -20.64 17.81 -15.36
N TRP A 157 -19.57 18.13 -16.10
CA TRP A 157 -18.76 17.12 -16.80
C TRP A 157 -18.11 16.10 -15.85
N TRP A 158 -17.77 16.50 -14.63
CA TRP A 158 -17.24 15.60 -13.58
C TRP A 158 -18.32 14.79 -12.86
N ASN A 159 -19.60 15.08 -13.07
CA ASN A 159 -20.70 14.29 -12.52
C ASN A 159 -21.89 14.22 -13.47
N PRO A 160 -21.76 13.47 -14.57
CA PRO A 160 -22.79 13.42 -15.62
C PRO A 160 -24.09 12.75 -15.16
N LEU A 161 -24.04 11.93 -14.10
CA LEU A 161 -25.19 11.21 -13.57
C LEU A 161 -26.11 12.08 -12.71
N ASN A 162 -25.59 13.20 -12.18
CA ASN A 162 -26.34 14.07 -11.28
C ASN A 162 -26.44 15.48 -11.86
N ARG A 163 -27.66 16.03 -11.85
CA ARG A 163 -27.91 17.42 -12.25
C ARG A 163 -27.60 18.42 -11.13
N VAL A 164 -27.41 19.68 -11.49
CA VAL A 164 -27.42 20.81 -10.55
C VAL A 164 -28.82 20.93 -9.95
N GLN A 165 -28.90 21.25 -8.66
CA GLN A 165 -30.17 21.44 -7.96
C GLN A 165 -30.09 22.68 -7.11
N ALA A 166 -31.19 23.43 -7.02
CA ALA A 166 -31.32 24.58 -6.14
C ALA A 166 -32.56 24.46 -5.26
N ARG A 167 -32.47 24.96 -4.03
CA ARG A 167 -33.60 25.08 -3.10
C ARG A 167 -33.47 26.33 -2.23
N LEU A 168 -34.60 26.85 -1.77
CA LEU A 168 -34.68 27.92 -0.79
C LEU A 168 -34.07 27.46 0.53
N VAL A 169 -33.28 28.34 1.14
CA VAL A 169 -32.76 28.17 2.49
C VAL A 169 -33.81 28.71 3.45
N ILE A 170 -34.39 27.83 4.26
CA ILE A 170 -35.48 28.16 5.19
C ILE A 170 -34.92 28.45 6.59
N GLY A 171 -33.85 27.73 6.97
CA GLY A 171 -33.17 27.93 8.25
C GLY A 171 -32.12 29.04 8.21
N LYS A 172 -31.35 29.13 9.28
CA LYS A 172 -30.18 30.01 9.42
C LYS A 172 -28.91 29.21 9.08
N PRO A 173 -28.41 29.25 7.83
CA PRO A 173 -27.27 28.44 7.44
C PRO A 173 -26.04 28.82 8.25
N TRP A 174 -25.24 27.81 8.60
CA TRP A 174 -23.96 27.99 9.28
C TRP A 174 -22.80 27.64 8.35
N VAL A 175 -22.15 28.69 7.87
CA VAL A 175 -21.04 28.65 6.92
C VAL A 175 -19.74 28.51 7.72
N GLU A 176 -19.38 27.27 8.06
CA GLU A 176 -18.22 26.96 8.92
C GLU A 176 -16.88 26.80 8.15
N ASP A 177 -15.78 27.35 8.63
CA ASP A 177 -14.44 27.10 8.08
C ASP A 177 -13.77 25.84 8.67
N LEU A 178 -14.46 25.13 9.58
CA LEU A 178 -14.04 23.86 10.18
C LEU A 178 -13.87 22.71 9.16
N PHE A 179 -12.93 21.80 9.42
CA PHE A 179 -12.64 20.65 8.55
C PHE A 179 -13.61 19.47 8.76
N ARG A 180 -14.90 19.69 8.52
CA ARG A 180 -15.95 18.66 8.57
C ARG A 180 -16.34 18.23 7.15
N LEU A 181 -16.01 16.98 6.81
CA LEU A 181 -16.28 16.44 5.47
C LEU A 181 -17.75 16.03 5.32
N PRO A 182 -18.35 16.25 4.14
CA PRO A 182 -19.74 15.87 3.90
C PRO A 182 -19.93 14.34 3.95
N SER A 183 -20.97 13.93 4.67
CA SER A 183 -21.40 12.53 4.82
C SER A 183 -22.83 12.36 4.32
N SER A 184 -23.25 11.12 4.08
CA SER A 184 -24.64 10.80 3.77
C SER A 184 -25.51 10.74 5.02
N ARG A 185 -24.91 10.56 6.20
CA ARG A 185 -25.57 10.59 7.50
C ARG A 185 -25.48 12.00 8.09
N ILE A 186 -26.63 12.55 8.47
CA ILE A 186 -26.74 13.79 9.23
C ILE A 186 -27.19 13.44 10.64
N ARG A 187 -26.55 14.04 11.64
CA ARG A 187 -27.04 14.09 13.00
C ARG A 187 -27.87 15.36 13.17
N CYS A 188 -29.16 15.20 13.44
CA CYS A 188 -30.10 16.26 13.71
C CYS A 188 -30.29 16.37 15.21
N GLU A 189 -29.68 17.38 15.84
CA GLU A 189 -29.86 17.69 17.26
C GLU A 189 -31.04 18.66 17.42
N PHE A 190 -31.85 18.43 18.44
CA PHE A 190 -32.96 19.29 18.83
C PHE A 190 -32.47 20.27 19.90
N LEU A 191 -32.49 21.56 19.59
CA LEU A 191 -32.07 22.62 20.50
C LEU A 191 -33.25 23.49 20.91
N PRO A 192 -33.24 24.05 22.13
CA PRO A 192 -34.25 25.00 22.55
C PRO A 192 -34.02 26.37 21.88
N THR A 193 -35.10 27.13 21.68
CA THR A 193 -35.03 28.52 21.17
C THR A 193 -34.41 29.47 22.20
N SER A 194 -34.64 29.23 23.48
CA SER A 194 -34.11 30.01 24.60
C SER A 194 -33.37 29.13 25.62
N PRO A 195 -32.31 29.64 26.28
CA PRO A 195 -31.60 28.89 27.31
C PRO A 195 -32.55 28.47 28.45
N GLY A 196 -32.59 27.18 28.76
CA GLY A 196 -33.42 26.62 29.84
C GLY A 196 -34.85 26.21 29.44
N ALA A 197 -35.25 26.38 28.18
CA ALA A 197 -36.54 25.91 27.69
C ALA A 197 -36.56 24.39 27.44
N GLU A 198 -37.75 23.80 27.60
CA GLU A 198 -38.00 22.41 27.23
C GLU A 198 -37.95 22.23 25.70
N VAL A 199 -37.37 21.12 25.26
CA VAL A 199 -37.22 20.78 23.84
C VAL A 199 -38.21 19.68 23.48
N ALA A 200 -39.06 19.92 22.49
CA ALA A 200 -39.92 18.88 21.94
C ALA A 200 -39.10 17.93 21.06
N GLU A 201 -39.14 16.64 21.38
CA GLU A 201 -38.61 15.59 20.52
C GLU A 201 -39.56 15.37 19.33
N LEU A 202 -39.01 15.27 18.12
CA LEU A 202 -39.82 15.03 16.92
C LEU A 202 -39.96 13.54 16.62
N SER A 203 -41.14 13.17 16.14
CA SER A 203 -41.41 11.83 15.65
C SER A 203 -40.64 11.55 14.34
N GLN A 204 -40.46 10.26 14.04
CA GLN A 204 -39.82 9.83 12.79
C GLN A 204 -40.60 10.32 11.56
N GLU A 205 -41.92 10.40 11.64
CA GLU A 205 -42.79 10.87 10.55
C GLU A 205 -42.64 12.37 10.30
N GLN A 206 -42.54 13.17 11.37
CA GLN A 206 -42.27 14.60 11.28
C GLN A 206 -40.89 14.84 10.65
N LEU A 207 -39.86 14.13 11.12
CA LEU A 207 -38.53 14.19 10.50
C LEU A 207 -38.59 13.78 9.02
N TYR A 208 -39.32 12.73 8.69
CA TYR A 208 -39.50 12.32 7.30
C TYR A 208 -40.13 13.44 6.47
N SER A 209 -41.21 14.10 6.94
CA SER A 209 -41.89 15.15 6.18
C SER A 209 -40.99 16.37 5.93
N PHE A 210 -40.18 16.79 6.90
CA PHE A 210 -39.23 17.90 6.73
C PHE A 210 -38.08 17.58 5.78
N PHE A 211 -37.49 16.38 5.88
CA PHE A 211 -36.26 16.05 5.18
C PHE A 211 -36.50 15.40 3.79
N ARG A 212 -37.67 14.80 3.57
CA ARG A 212 -38.04 14.13 2.31
C ARG A 212 -38.02 15.05 1.08
N PRO A 213 -38.43 16.33 1.13
CA PRO A 213 -38.30 17.25 0.00
C PRO A 213 -36.86 17.35 -0.52
N TYR A 214 -35.86 17.26 0.37
CA TYR A 214 -34.45 17.44 0.00
C TYR A 214 -33.82 16.18 -0.63
N GLY A 215 -34.36 14.99 -0.36
CA GLY A 215 -33.93 13.75 -1.02
C GLY A 215 -34.56 12.47 -0.50
N LYS A 216 -34.12 11.33 -1.06
CA LYS A 216 -34.54 10.01 -0.57
C LYS A 216 -33.73 9.65 0.68
N LEU A 217 -34.46 9.51 1.79
CA LEU A 217 -33.98 8.94 3.04
C LEU A 217 -33.96 7.42 2.90
N VAL A 218 -32.90 6.80 3.42
CA VAL A 218 -32.74 5.36 3.54
C VAL A 218 -33.28 4.91 4.88
N ASP A 219 -32.99 5.68 5.93
CA ASP A 219 -33.34 5.33 7.30
C ASP A 219 -33.37 6.58 8.19
N ILE A 220 -34.17 6.53 9.25
CA ILE A 220 -34.27 7.54 10.31
C ILE A 220 -34.14 6.79 11.64
N VAL A 221 -32.99 6.97 12.31
CA VAL A 221 -32.72 6.33 13.60
C VAL A 221 -32.84 7.38 14.69
N THR A 222 -33.95 7.35 15.42
CA THR A 222 -34.12 8.15 16.63
C THR A 222 -33.30 7.58 17.77
N GLN A 223 -32.81 8.45 18.62
CA GLN A 223 -32.12 8.06 19.84
C GLN A 223 -33.08 7.29 20.78
N PRO A 224 -32.61 6.22 21.47
CA PRO A 224 -33.44 5.48 22.41
C PRO A 224 -33.97 6.37 23.54
N SER A 225 -35.20 6.14 23.98
CA SER A 225 -35.84 6.91 25.06
C SER A 225 -35.02 6.90 26.35
N ASP A 226 -34.38 5.78 26.68
CA ASP A 226 -33.54 5.59 27.89
C ASP A 226 -32.18 6.33 27.85
N SER A 227 -31.76 6.85 26.69
CA SER A 227 -30.42 7.42 26.61
C SER A 227 -30.32 8.76 27.36
N LYS A 228 -29.22 8.96 28.10
CA LYS A 228 -28.97 10.17 28.90
C LYS A 228 -28.24 11.29 28.14
N ILE A 229 -28.04 11.15 26.83
CA ILE A 229 -27.24 12.10 26.03
C ILE A 229 -28.14 13.25 25.57
N VAL A 230 -27.83 14.47 26.04
CA VAL A 230 -28.49 15.74 25.71
C VAL A 230 -27.48 16.63 24.96
N PRO A 231 -27.87 17.40 23.93
CA PRO A 231 -29.21 17.49 23.34
C PRO A 231 -29.64 16.19 22.65
N ARG A 232 -30.96 15.93 22.68
CA ARG A 232 -31.56 14.79 21.99
C ARG A 232 -31.34 14.91 20.48
N TYR A 233 -31.14 13.79 19.81
CA TYR A 233 -30.85 13.80 18.39
C TYR A 233 -31.42 12.60 17.64
N ALA A 234 -31.49 12.75 16.32
CA ALA A 234 -31.82 11.67 15.40
C ALA A 234 -30.79 11.59 14.27
N TYR A 235 -30.46 10.38 13.82
CA TYR A 235 -29.65 10.16 12.63
C TYR A 235 -30.54 10.04 11.40
N LEU A 236 -30.24 10.84 10.38
CA LEU A 236 -30.90 10.85 9.10
C LEU A 236 -29.95 10.32 8.04
N ASP A 237 -30.21 9.12 7.54
CA ASP A 237 -29.42 8.50 6.49
C ASP A 237 -30.02 8.82 5.12
N PHE A 238 -29.30 9.61 4.31
CA PHE A 238 -29.66 9.85 2.93
C PHE A 238 -29.05 8.83 1.98
N SER A 239 -29.76 8.55 0.88
CA SER A 239 -29.27 7.71 -0.22
C SER A 239 -27.96 8.21 -0.83
N HIS A 240 -27.80 9.53 -0.94
CA HIS A 240 -26.60 10.17 -1.49
C HIS A 240 -26.15 11.35 -0.63
N LYS A 241 -24.84 11.50 -0.49
CA LYS A 241 -24.20 12.61 0.26
C LYS A 241 -24.69 14.00 -0.18
N ARG A 242 -24.96 14.19 -1.46
CA ARG A 242 -25.44 15.47 -2.00
C ARG A 242 -26.83 15.85 -1.50
N LYS A 243 -27.69 14.87 -1.24
CA LYS A 243 -29.01 15.11 -0.67
C LYS A 243 -28.89 15.54 0.79
N ALA A 244 -27.97 14.92 1.52
CA ALA A 244 -27.63 15.34 2.87
C ALA A 244 -27.06 16.77 2.89
N ILE A 245 -26.16 17.12 1.97
CA ILE A 245 -25.61 18.48 1.84
C ILE A 245 -26.74 19.50 1.62
N MET A 246 -27.65 19.22 0.68
CA MET A 246 -28.78 20.09 0.39
C MET A 246 -29.67 20.27 1.63
N ALA A 247 -30.01 19.18 2.31
CA ALA A 247 -30.83 19.23 3.52
C ALA A 247 -30.16 20.04 4.64
N LYS A 248 -28.87 19.78 4.92
CA LYS A 248 -28.10 20.51 5.92
C LYS A 248 -28.13 22.01 5.64
N ASN A 249 -27.76 22.42 4.44
CA ASN A 249 -27.60 23.84 4.12
C ASN A 249 -28.93 24.60 4.05
N CYS A 250 -30.05 23.93 3.79
CA CYS A 250 -31.36 24.58 3.72
C CYS A 250 -32.12 24.60 5.06
N LEU A 251 -31.96 23.58 5.91
CA LEU A 251 -32.72 23.41 7.16
C LEU A 251 -31.92 23.64 8.44
N HIS A 252 -30.60 23.82 8.37
CA HIS A 252 -29.82 24.10 9.58
C HIS A 252 -30.28 25.41 10.21
N GLY A 253 -30.50 25.41 11.52
CA GLY A 253 -30.99 26.57 12.26
C GLY A 253 -32.45 26.92 11.99
N TYR A 254 -33.23 26.00 11.41
CA TYR A 254 -34.68 26.17 11.25
C TYR A 254 -35.38 26.01 12.60
N THR A 255 -36.26 26.95 12.93
CA THR A 255 -37.12 26.91 14.12
C THR A 255 -38.47 26.31 13.74
N ILE A 256 -38.89 25.28 14.45
CA ILE A 256 -40.18 24.62 14.28
C ILE A 256 -41.16 25.22 15.27
N ASP A 257 -42.28 25.67 14.76
CA ASP A 257 -43.37 26.23 15.57
C ASP A 257 -44.23 25.12 16.20
N GLU A 258 -45.03 25.48 17.20
CA GLU A 258 -45.98 24.58 17.88
C GLU A 258 -46.88 23.74 16.93
N PRO A 259 -47.54 24.30 15.89
CA PRO A 259 -48.41 23.53 15.00
C PRO A 259 -47.68 22.45 14.21
N GLN A 260 -46.36 22.58 14.06
CA GLN A 260 -45.53 21.63 13.34
C GLN A 260 -44.87 20.59 14.27
N GLY A 261 -45.19 20.62 15.58
CA GLY A 261 -44.65 19.71 16.58
C GLY A 261 -43.41 20.24 17.31
N GLY A 262 -43.08 21.53 17.19
CA GLY A 262 -41.92 22.14 17.84
C GLY A 262 -42.07 22.42 19.34
N GLY A 263 -43.21 22.07 19.94
CA GLY A 263 -43.51 22.40 21.34
C GLY A 263 -43.84 23.88 21.56
N LYS A 264 -44.13 24.24 22.82
CA LYS A 264 -44.65 25.58 23.20
C LYS A 264 -43.70 26.75 22.90
N LEU A 265 -42.39 26.52 22.94
CA LEU A 265 -41.35 27.55 22.73
C LEU A 265 -40.56 27.35 21.43
N GLY A 266 -40.95 26.35 20.64
CA GLY A 266 -40.30 25.95 19.40
C GLY A 266 -38.98 25.19 19.60
N THR A 267 -38.66 24.34 18.61
CA THR A 267 -37.44 23.52 18.57
C THR A 267 -36.59 23.93 17.37
N ILE A 268 -35.28 24.11 17.58
CA ILE A 268 -34.32 24.47 16.53
C ILE A 268 -33.56 23.23 16.06
N PHE A 269 -33.43 23.08 14.74
CA PHE A 269 -32.58 22.05 14.14
C PHE A 269 -31.11 22.43 14.08
N ARG A 270 -30.27 21.67 14.77
CA ARG A 270 -28.81 21.70 14.56
C ARG A 270 -28.37 20.47 13.77
N LEU A 271 -28.00 20.71 12.52
CA LEU A 271 -27.59 19.67 11.57
C LEU A 271 -26.07 19.59 11.47
N THR A 272 -25.52 18.41 11.75
CA THR A 272 -24.08 18.13 11.64
C THR A 272 -23.83 16.85 10.83
N TYR A 273 -22.66 16.73 10.19
CA TYR A 273 -22.31 15.52 9.44
C TYR A 273 -21.72 14.46 10.37
N GLU A 274 -22.25 13.24 10.30
CA GLU A 274 -21.77 12.09 11.06
C GLU A 274 -21.17 11.05 10.10
N LYS A 275 -20.04 10.43 10.43
CA LYS A 275 -19.44 9.38 9.59
C LYS A 275 -20.18 8.07 9.81
N LYS A 276 -20.73 7.46 8.75
CA LYS A 276 -21.24 6.08 8.80
C LYS A 276 -20.07 5.10 8.73
N ALA A 277 -19.92 4.24 9.75
CA ALA A 277 -18.91 3.18 9.77
C ALA A 277 -19.25 2.11 8.73
N ARG A 278 -18.74 2.24 7.50
CA ARG A 278 -19.06 1.31 6.39
C ARG A 278 -18.44 -0.08 6.54
N PHE A 279 -17.30 -0.18 7.23
CA PHE A 279 -16.54 -1.41 7.39
C PHE A 279 -16.43 -1.88 8.84
N GLY A 280 -17.20 -1.26 9.75
CA GLY A 280 -17.20 -1.63 11.16
C GLY A 280 -17.58 -3.10 11.34
N TRP A 281 -18.57 -3.59 10.59
CA TRP A 281 -19.04 -4.98 10.67
C TRP A 281 -18.01 -6.01 10.20
N ILE A 282 -17.21 -5.72 9.15
CA ILE A 282 -16.15 -6.64 8.70
C ILE A 282 -15.07 -6.72 9.76
N ARG A 283 -14.67 -5.56 10.31
CA ARG A 283 -13.70 -5.51 11.40
C ARG A 283 -14.20 -6.30 12.61
N GLU A 284 -15.45 -6.06 13.01
CA GLU A 284 -16.10 -6.75 14.13
C GLU A 284 -16.20 -8.26 13.87
N TRP A 285 -16.50 -8.67 12.65
CA TRP A 285 -16.57 -10.07 12.27
C TRP A 285 -15.20 -10.76 12.26
N ILE A 286 -14.16 -10.09 11.74
CA ILE A 286 -12.77 -10.60 11.75
C ILE A 286 -12.27 -10.75 13.19
N PHE A 287 -12.44 -9.74 14.03
CA PHE A 287 -11.95 -9.81 15.42
C PHE A 287 -12.90 -10.55 16.36
N GLY A 288 -14.17 -10.75 15.98
CA GLY A 288 -15.19 -11.44 16.75
C GLY A 288 -15.13 -12.96 16.69
N HIS A 289 -14.42 -13.54 15.71
CA HIS A 289 -14.26 -14.99 15.57
C HIS A 289 -12.79 -15.43 15.49
N PRO A 290 -12.02 -15.28 16.59
CA PRO A 290 -10.61 -15.68 16.64
C PRO A 290 -10.39 -17.17 16.33
N ARG A 291 -11.38 -18.04 16.64
CA ARG A 291 -11.31 -19.49 16.35
C ARG A 291 -11.19 -19.83 14.87
N LEU A 292 -11.76 -18.99 13.99
CA LEU A 292 -11.68 -19.19 12.54
C LEU A 292 -10.51 -18.38 11.95
N MET A 293 -10.31 -17.15 12.42
CA MET A 293 -9.32 -16.25 11.85
C MET A 293 -7.88 -16.60 12.19
N ILE A 294 -7.59 -17.12 13.39
CA ILE A 294 -6.21 -17.48 13.77
C ILE A 294 -5.66 -18.62 12.90
N PRO A 295 -6.35 -19.77 12.73
CA PRO A 295 -5.88 -20.82 11.82
C PRO A 295 -5.79 -20.34 10.36
N LEU A 296 -6.77 -19.54 9.90
CA LEU A 296 -6.77 -19.02 8.53
C LEU A 296 -5.57 -18.08 8.27
N LEU A 297 -5.27 -17.19 9.21
CA LEU A 297 -4.11 -16.30 9.11
C LEU A 297 -2.80 -17.09 9.18
N ALA A 298 -2.71 -18.10 10.05
CA ALA A 298 -1.53 -18.97 10.13
C ALA A 298 -1.32 -19.73 8.80
N ALA A 299 -2.38 -20.30 8.22
CA ALA A 299 -2.34 -20.98 6.93
C ALA A 299 -1.96 -20.02 5.79
N LEU A 300 -2.48 -18.78 5.79
CA LEU A 300 -2.14 -17.76 4.81
C LEU A 300 -0.68 -17.33 4.93
N VAL A 301 -0.17 -17.11 6.14
CA VAL A 301 1.24 -16.76 6.38
C VAL A 301 2.15 -17.92 5.96
N ALA A 302 1.82 -19.16 6.33
CA ALA A 302 2.57 -20.35 5.93
C ALA A 302 2.59 -20.52 4.40
N GLY A 303 1.43 -20.36 3.75
CA GLY A 303 1.30 -20.46 2.30
C GLY A 303 2.08 -19.38 1.55
N ILE A 304 2.00 -18.12 1.98
CA ILE A 304 2.79 -17.03 1.39
C ILE A 304 4.29 -17.28 1.61
N THR A 305 4.67 -17.81 2.78
CA THR A 305 6.07 -18.10 3.10
C THR A 305 6.63 -19.14 2.15
N VAL A 306 5.94 -20.27 1.96
CA VAL A 306 6.34 -21.32 1.02
C VAL A 306 6.40 -20.79 -0.42
N ALA A 307 5.35 -20.09 -0.87
CA ALA A 307 5.25 -19.60 -2.24
C ALA A 307 6.34 -18.59 -2.63
N VAL A 308 6.80 -17.75 -1.69
CA VAL A 308 7.82 -16.72 -1.96
C VAL A 308 9.23 -17.21 -1.65
N PHE A 309 9.43 -17.87 -0.51
CA PHE A 309 10.78 -18.16 -0.02
C PHE A 309 11.37 -19.46 -0.56
N ASP A 310 10.57 -20.46 -0.93
CA ASP A 310 11.13 -21.70 -1.49
C ASP A 310 11.80 -21.47 -2.87
N PRO A 311 11.20 -20.74 -3.82
CA PRO A 311 11.90 -20.36 -5.05
C PRO A 311 13.18 -19.57 -4.76
N LEU A 312 13.14 -18.65 -3.79
CA LEU A 312 14.31 -17.85 -3.41
C LEU A 312 15.42 -18.73 -2.81
N ARG A 313 15.07 -19.73 -1.99
CA ARG A 313 16.02 -20.69 -1.41
C ARG A 313 16.66 -21.56 -2.48
N THR A 314 15.88 -22.08 -3.43
CA THR A 314 16.39 -22.84 -4.56
C THR A 314 17.36 -22.02 -5.40
N LEU A 315 17.04 -20.73 -5.65
CA LEU A 315 17.94 -19.81 -6.34
C LEU A 315 19.22 -19.52 -5.53
N ALA A 316 19.12 -19.36 -4.21
CA ALA A 316 20.27 -19.14 -3.35
C ALA A 316 21.22 -20.36 -3.34
N ILE A 317 20.66 -21.57 -3.27
CA ILE A 317 21.41 -22.83 -3.36
C ILE A 317 22.03 -22.96 -4.74
N LYS A 318 21.26 -22.71 -5.81
CA LYS A 318 21.77 -22.71 -7.18
C LYS A 318 22.98 -21.78 -7.29
N ALA A 319 22.86 -20.55 -6.80
CA ALA A 319 23.94 -19.59 -6.85
C ALA A 319 25.14 -19.91 -5.94
N HIS A 320 24.92 -20.68 -4.86
CA HIS A 320 26.00 -21.21 -4.03
C HIS A 320 26.80 -22.29 -4.77
N ILE A 321 26.11 -23.22 -5.43
CA ILE A 321 26.73 -24.31 -6.21
C ILE A 321 27.43 -23.74 -7.45
N THR A 322 26.73 -22.90 -8.23
CA THR A 322 27.29 -22.31 -9.45
C THR A 322 28.32 -21.21 -9.18
N ARG A 323 28.55 -20.87 -7.90
CA ARG A 323 29.40 -19.76 -7.46
C ARG A 323 29.04 -18.40 -8.11
N ALA A 324 27.81 -18.23 -8.60
CA ALA A 324 27.36 -17.03 -9.31
C ALA A 324 27.43 -15.73 -8.47
N PHE A 325 27.61 -15.83 -7.14
CA PHE A 325 27.85 -14.71 -6.23
C PHE A 325 29.23 -14.71 -5.57
N HIS A 326 30.18 -15.53 -6.02
CA HIS A 326 31.57 -15.32 -5.63
C HIS A 326 32.09 -14.05 -6.27
N VAL A 327 32.61 -13.19 -5.40
CA VAL A 327 32.99 -11.80 -5.64
C VAL A 327 34.08 -11.65 -6.71
N GLU A 328 34.68 -12.75 -7.17
CA GLU A 328 35.72 -12.78 -8.22
C GLU A 328 35.21 -12.50 -9.64
N ASP A 329 33.90 -12.67 -9.92
CA ASP A 329 33.32 -12.45 -11.25
C ASP A 329 32.53 -11.15 -11.42
N ASN A 330 32.50 -10.30 -10.39
CA ASN A 330 31.86 -8.99 -10.51
C ASN A 330 32.79 -8.03 -11.28
N PHE A 331 32.27 -7.30 -12.27
CA PHE A 331 33.01 -6.29 -13.06
C PHE A 331 33.80 -5.31 -12.15
N ILE A 332 33.23 -4.99 -10.98
CA ILE A 332 33.81 -4.10 -9.98
C ILE A 332 35.05 -4.73 -9.32
N TRP A 333 35.04 -6.03 -9.05
CA TRP A 333 36.18 -6.70 -8.43
C TRP A 333 37.30 -6.96 -9.43
N ARG A 334 36.97 -7.30 -10.68
CA ARG A 334 37.97 -7.33 -11.78
C ARG A 334 38.66 -5.98 -11.94
N TRP A 335 37.91 -4.87 -11.88
CA TRP A 335 38.46 -3.51 -11.90
C TRP A 335 39.40 -3.23 -10.71
N VAL A 336 39.01 -3.63 -9.48
CA VAL A 336 39.86 -3.51 -8.28
C VAL A 336 41.13 -4.37 -8.39
N LYS A 337 41.02 -5.58 -8.95
CA LYS A 337 42.16 -6.48 -9.14
C LYS A 337 43.13 -5.95 -10.19
N THR A 338 42.65 -5.44 -11.32
CA THR A 338 43.51 -4.79 -12.34
C THR A 338 44.23 -3.54 -11.83
N GLN A 339 43.73 -2.90 -10.75
CA GLN A 339 44.43 -1.78 -10.10
C GLN A 339 45.41 -2.26 -9.00
N GLY A 340 45.27 -3.49 -8.50
CA GLY A 340 46.11 -4.09 -7.45
C GLY A 340 47.13 -5.12 -7.93
N GLU A 341 47.00 -5.65 -9.16
CA GLU A 341 47.91 -6.64 -9.75
C GLU A 341 49.34 -6.11 -9.86
N ASP A 342 49.53 -4.82 -10.14
CA ASP A 342 50.86 -4.18 -10.22
C ASP A 342 51.60 -4.09 -8.87
N LEU A 343 50.87 -4.16 -7.76
CA LEU A 343 51.39 -4.14 -6.38
C LEU A 343 51.58 -5.56 -5.83
N ILE A 344 50.67 -6.46 -6.17
CA ILE A 344 50.73 -7.87 -5.73
C ILE A 344 51.80 -8.63 -6.51
N ASP A 345 51.99 -8.36 -7.80
CA ASP A 345 53.06 -9.00 -8.60
C ASP A 345 54.46 -8.49 -8.22
N LYS A 346 54.57 -7.22 -7.79
CA LYS A 346 55.82 -6.69 -7.19
C LYS A 346 56.12 -7.31 -5.80
N VAL A 347 55.10 -7.61 -5.00
CA VAL A 347 55.28 -8.25 -3.70
C VAL A 347 55.48 -9.78 -3.82
N LYS A 348 54.86 -10.43 -4.82
CA LYS A 348 55.08 -11.85 -5.14
C LYS A 348 56.47 -12.10 -5.72
N SER A 349 56.96 -11.27 -6.63
CA SER A 349 58.33 -11.38 -7.16
C SER A 349 59.42 -11.17 -6.10
N LEU A 350 59.12 -10.41 -5.04
CA LEU A 350 59.99 -10.26 -3.86
C LEU A 350 59.90 -11.42 -2.85
N ARG A 351 58.87 -12.26 -2.92
CA ARG A 351 58.64 -13.38 -1.98
C ARG A 351 58.95 -14.76 -2.58
N GLN A 352 59.26 -14.81 -3.88
CA GLN A 352 59.58 -16.03 -4.62
C GLN A 352 61.04 -16.45 -4.42
N HIS A 353 61.40 -16.78 -3.17
CA HIS A 353 62.67 -17.43 -2.80
C HIS A 353 62.46 -18.58 -1.79
N GLY A 354 61.30 -19.22 -1.80
CA GLY A 354 61.04 -20.42 -1.01
C GLY A 354 59.81 -21.15 -1.51
N GLY A 355 60.01 -22.20 -2.31
CA GLY A 355 58.91 -22.98 -2.90
C GLY A 355 59.40 -24.28 -3.49
N THR A 356 59.94 -25.16 -2.65
CA THR A 356 60.33 -26.54 -2.99
C THR A 356 59.19 -27.56 -2.83
N ASP A 357 57.98 -27.13 -2.43
CA ASP A 357 56.87 -28.05 -2.07
C ASP A 357 55.93 -28.44 -3.24
N GLU A 358 55.79 -27.62 -4.29
CA GLU A 358 54.89 -27.95 -5.42
C GLU A 358 55.39 -29.12 -6.28
N ALA A 359 56.71 -29.21 -6.45
CA ALA A 359 57.33 -30.29 -7.22
C ALA A 359 57.23 -31.65 -6.50
N GLY A 360 57.30 -31.65 -5.16
CA GLY A 360 57.15 -32.86 -4.35
C GLY A 360 55.71 -33.40 -4.31
N MET A 361 54.72 -32.51 -4.31
CA MET A 361 53.30 -32.92 -4.36
C MET A 361 52.93 -33.51 -5.73
N GLN A 362 53.36 -32.92 -6.85
CA GLN A 362 53.02 -33.44 -8.18
C GLN A 362 53.50 -34.89 -8.39
N VAL A 363 54.68 -35.24 -7.85
CA VAL A 363 55.22 -36.61 -7.91
C VAL A 363 54.39 -37.62 -7.09
N VAL A 364 53.80 -37.19 -5.96
CA VAL A 364 52.90 -38.03 -5.15
C VAL A 364 51.54 -38.26 -5.84
N TRP A 365 51.13 -37.35 -6.72
CA TRP A 365 49.89 -37.44 -7.48
C TRP A 365 50.02 -38.28 -8.75
N ASP A 366 51.21 -38.29 -9.38
CA ASP A 366 51.50 -39.15 -10.52
C ASP A 366 51.35 -40.64 -10.17
N ASP A 367 51.74 -41.05 -8.96
CA ASP A 367 51.59 -42.42 -8.44
C ASP A 367 50.12 -42.80 -8.12
N ARG A 368 49.23 -41.80 -8.03
CA ARG A 368 47.79 -41.99 -7.73
C ARG A 368 46.89 -41.75 -8.94
N ARG A 369 47.48 -41.63 -10.13
CA ARG A 369 46.76 -41.38 -11.38
C ARG A 369 45.75 -42.49 -11.71
N ASP A 370 46.11 -43.75 -11.51
CA ASP A 370 45.22 -44.89 -11.73
C ASP A 370 43.95 -44.82 -10.86
N GLN A 371 44.10 -44.36 -9.60
CA GLN A 371 42.98 -44.18 -8.68
C GLN A 371 42.07 -43.01 -9.11
N ILE A 372 42.67 -41.94 -9.65
CA ILE A 372 41.92 -40.79 -10.18
C ILE A 372 41.11 -41.20 -11.41
N GLU A 373 41.73 -41.93 -12.34
CA GLU A 373 41.06 -42.43 -13.55
C GLU A 373 39.95 -43.43 -13.20
N GLN A 374 40.14 -44.27 -12.18
CA GLN A 374 39.11 -45.17 -11.67
C GLN A 374 37.90 -44.42 -11.09
N ILE A 375 38.12 -43.36 -10.30
CA ILE A 375 37.04 -42.52 -9.76
C ILE A 375 36.27 -41.84 -10.89
N GLN A 376 36.98 -41.35 -11.91
CA GLN A 376 36.35 -40.72 -13.09
C GLN A 376 35.52 -41.73 -13.90
N ALA A 377 35.99 -42.96 -14.07
CA ALA A 377 35.24 -44.02 -14.72
C ALA A 377 33.95 -44.35 -13.95
N TRP A 378 34.02 -44.51 -12.62
CA TRP A 378 32.84 -44.78 -11.79
C TRP A 378 31.80 -43.66 -11.84
N LEU A 379 32.22 -42.40 -11.97
CA LEU A 379 31.32 -41.26 -12.13
C LEU A 379 30.57 -41.24 -13.47
N MET A 380 30.98 -42.06 -14.44
CA MET A 380 30.40 -42.13 -15.79
C MET A 380 29.55 -43.40 -16.01
N GLU A 381 29.64 -44.42 -15.15
CA GLU A 381 29.15 -45.78 -15.44
C GLU A 381 27.67 -46.03 -15.12
N SER A 382 27.12 -45.49 -14.01
CA SER A 382 25.70 -45.69 -13.68
C SER A 382 25.04 -44.53 -12.92
N VAL A 383 23.70 -44.54 -12.90
CA VAL A 383 22.85 -43.70 -12.04
C VAL A 383 22.78 -44.40 -10.67
N ASP A 384 22.86 -43.65 -9.58
CA ASP A 384 22.87 -44.15 -8.19
C ASP A 384 24.18 -44.78 -7.65
N THR A 385 25.33 -44.33 -8.13
CA THR A 385 26.63 -44.72 -7.55
C THR A 385 26.94 -43.95 -6.25
N PHE A 386 27.12 -44.66 -5.14
CA PHE A 386 27.69 -44.11 -3.90
C PHE A 386 29.15 -44.59 -3.76
N ILE A 387 30.11 -43.67 -3.96
CA ILE A 387 31.55 -43.98 -3.92
C ILE A 387 32.12 -43.59 -2.56
N ILE A 388 32.69 -44.56 -1.84
CA ILE A 388 33.33 -44.34 -0.53
C ILE A 388 34.84 -44.30 -0.72
N VAL A 389 35.46 -43.15 -0.43
CA VAL A 389 36.91 -42.98 -0.46
C VAL A 389 37.47 -43.06 0.96
N GLN A 390 38.06 -44.20 1.32
CA GLN A 390 38.66 -44.43 2.63
C GLN A 390 40.19 -44.32 2.57
N GLY A 391 40.79 -43.89 3.69
CA GLY A 391 42.24 -43.88 3.87
C GLY A 391 42.65 -43.20 5.17
N PRO A 392 43.94 -43.31 5.57
CA PRO A 392 44.45 -42.77 6.84
C PRO A 392 44.25 -41.25 6.99
N ARG A 393 44.18 -40.74 8.22
CA ARG A 393 44.13 -39.29 8.48
C ARG A 393 45.40 -38.63 7.93
N GLY A 394 45.25 -37.51 7.21
CA GLY A 394 46.37 -36.79 6.58
C GLY A 394 46.81 -37.32 5.21
N SER A 395 46.15 -38.33 4.64
CA SER A 395 46.51 -38.90 3.31
C SER A 395 46.10 -38.05 2.09
N GLY A 396 45.63 -36.81 2.29
CA GLY A 396 45.25 -35.91 1.20
C GLY A 396 43.98 -36.32 0.43
N LYS A 397 43.12 -37.19 0.99
CA LYS A 397 41.93 -37.75 0.29
C LYS A 397 41.00 -36.69 -0.30
N LYS A 398 40.81 -35.59 0.43
CA LYS A 398 39.99 -34.46 -0.02
C LYS A 398 40.59 -33.82 -1.25
N GLU A 399 41.89 -33.56 -1.24
CA GLU A 399 42.64 -32.96 -2.36
C GLU A 399 42.63 -33.90 -3.57
N LEU A 400 42.80 -35.21 -3.37
CA LEU A 400 42.71 -36.23 -4.42
C LEU A 400 41.38 -36.15 -5.16
N VAL A 401 40.26 -36.13 -4.42
CA VAL A 401 38.92 -36.15 -5.02
C VAL A 401 38.54 -34.77 -5.59
N VAL A 402 38.75 -33.70 -4.82
CA VAL A 402 38.22 -32.37 -5.12
C VAL A 402 39.13 -31.55 -6.05
N ASP A 403 40.45 -31.68 -5.91
CA ASP A 403 41.42 -30.89 -6.70
C ASP A 403 41.91 -31.64 -7.94
N HIS A 404 41.94 -32.98 -7.92
CA HIS A 404 42.41 -33.79 -9.04
C HIS A 404 41.28 -34.54 -9.79
N ALA A 405 40.52 -35.42 -9.12
CA ALA A 405 39.53 -36.24 -9.80
C ALA A 405 38.33 -35.44 -10.35
N LEU A 406 37.87 -34.42 -9.61
CA LEU A 406 36.72 -33.59 -9.98
C LEU A 406 37.09 -32.25 -10.62
N LYS A 407 38.35 -32.06 -11.05
CA LYS A 407 38.83 -30.78 -11.60
C LYS A 407 37.93 -30.23 -12.71
N GLN A 408 37.59 -31.06 -13.70
CA GLN A 408 36.75 -30.67 -14.84
C GLN A 408 35.32 -30.32 -14.41
N LYS A 409 34.71 -31.09 -13.50
CA LYS A 409 33.34 -30.83 -13.01
C LYS A 409 33.28 -29.61 -12.09
N ARG A 410 34.37 -29.33 -11.36
CA ARG A 410 34.52 -28.13 -10.52
C ARG A 410 34.67 -26.86 -11.35
N GLU A 411 35.47 -26.92 -12.42
CA GLU A 411 35.60 -25.83 -13.39
C GLU A 411 34.28 -25.56 -14.13
N ALA A 412 33.48 -26.62 -14.37
CA ALA A 412 32.12 -26.50 -14.90
C ALA A 412 31.06 -26.06 -13.86
N HIS A 413 31.45 -25.74 -12.62
CA HIS A 413 30.56 -25.33 -11.53
C HIS A 413 29.44 -26.35 -11.18
N LYS A 414 29.74 -27.65 -11.30
CA LYS A 414 28.80 -28.76 -11.06
C LYS A 414 29.18 -29.61 -9.83
N THR A 415 29.89 -29.03 -8.85
CA THR A 415 30.34 -29.75 -7.64
C THR A 415 29.81 -29.08 -6.38
N LEU A 416 29.12 -29.85 -5.52
CA LEU A 416 28.67 -29.42 -4.20
C LEU A 416 29.47 -30.17 -3.13
N ILE A 417 30.07 -29.44 -2.17
CA ILE A 417 30.83 -30.04 -1.07
C ILE A 417 30.05 -29.82 0.22
N VAL A 418 29.73 -30.90 0.93
CA VAL A 418 29.01 -30.87 2.20
C VAL A 418 29.93 -31.40 3.30
N ASP A 419 30.34 -30.54 4.22
CA ASP A 419 31.10 -30.96 5.41
C ASP A 419 30.16 -31.34 6.55
N CYS A 420 30.17 -32.62 6.94
CA CYS A 420 29.34 -33.12 8.03
C CYS A 420 29.87 -32.74 9.43
N LYS A 421 31.14 -32.32 9.55
CA LYS A 421 31.75 -31.97 10.85
C LYS A 421 31.00 -30.84 11.58
N PRO A 422 30.76 -29.65 10.98
CA PRO A 422 30.02 -28.58 11.66
C PRO A 422 28.57 -28.94 11.95
N ILE A 423 27.97 -29.85 11.17
CA ILE A 423 26.60 -30.35 11.41
C ILE A 423 26.56 -31.24 12.67
N GLN A 424 27.56 -32.12 12.83
CA GLN A 424 27.65 -33.04 13.99
C GLN A 424 28.17 -32.38 15.28
N GLU A 425 28.90 -31.27 15.17
CA GLU A 425 29.40 -30.50 16.30
C GLU A 425 28.39 -29.44 16.81
N ALA A 426 27.38 -29.11 16.00
CA ALA A 426 26.33 -28.18 16.38
C ALA A 426 25.51 -28.68 17.59
N ARG A 427 25.27 -27.77 18.53
CA ARG A 427 24.44 -28.04 19.72
C ARG A 427 23.08 -27.34 19.59
N GLY A 428 22.02 -28.14 19.56
CA GLY A 428 20.63 -27.68 19.47
C GLY A 428 20.12 -27.50 18.05
N ASP A 429 18.80 -27.62 17.88
CA ASP A 429 18.18 -27.79 16.56
C ASP A 429 18.48 -26.63 15.61
N THR A 430 18.34 -25.40 16.10
CA THR A 430 18.62 -24.19 15.32
C THR A 430 20.06 -24.13 14.84
N ALA A 431 21.03 -24.57 15.66
CA ALA A 431 22.44 -24.59 15.28
C ALA A 431 22.70 -25.65 14.21
N THR A 432 22.10 -26.84 14.34
CA THR A 432 22.21 -27.93 13.37
C THR A 432 21.60 -27.54 12.02
N ILE A 433 20.42 -26.90 12.03
CA ILE A 433 19.76 -26.39 10.82
C ILE A 433 20.60 -25.31 10.14
N ASN A 434 21.14 -24.36 10.90
CA ASN A 434 22.01 -23.32 10.35
C ASN A 434 23.31 -23.89 9.77
N ALA A 435 23.91 -24.88 10.43
CA ALA A 435 25.09 -25.57 9.94
C ALA A 435 24.80 -26.30 8.62
N ALA A 436 23.71 -27.08 8.56
CA ALA A 436 23.29 -27.78 7.34
C ALA A 436 22.95 -26.81 6.20
N ALA A 437 22.17 -25.77 6.49
CA ALA A 437 21.84 -24.72 5.52
C ALA A 437 23.08 -23.98 5.00
N GLY A 438 24.08 -23.77 5.87
CA GLY A 438 25.36 -23.15 5.53
C GLY A 438 26.18 -23.98 4.54
N GLN A 439 26.14 -25.32 4.64
CA GLN A 439 26.88 -26.22 3.74
C GLN A 439 26.33 -26.22 2.31
N VAL A 440 25.02 -26.00 2.14
CA VAL A 440 24.37 -26.03 0.81
C VAL A 440 23.99 -24.65 0.28
N GLY A 441 24.23 -23.58 1.06
CA GLY A 441 23.85 -22.22 0.67
C GLY A 441 22.36 -21.91 0.77
N TYR A 442 21.61 -22.68 1.57
CA TYR A 442 20.17 -22.48 1.78
C TYR A 442 19.92 -21.16 2.53
N ARG A 443 19.38 -20.15 1.83
CA ARG A 443 19.05 -18.83 2.39
C ARG A 443 17.74 -18.30 1.80
N PRO A 444 16.86 -17.64 2.59
CA PRO A 444 16.99 -17.32 4.02
C PRO A 444 16.55 -18.47 4.96
N VAL A 445 17.23 -18.58 6.11
CA VAL A 445 16.85 -19.43 7.24
C VAL A 445 16.22 -18.56 8.33
N PHE A 446 15.00 -18.90 8.74
CA PHE A 446 14.29 -18.16 9.79
C PHE A 446 14.24 -19.01 11.06
N SER A 447 15.18 -18.78 11.97
CA SER A 447 15.28 -19.49 13.26
C SER A 447 14.05 -19.32 14.17
N TRP A 448 13.26 -18.26 13.97
CA TRP A 448 12.04 -18.00 14.74
C TRP A 448 10.86 -18.87 14.33
N PHE A 449 10.86 -19.48 13.15
CA PHE A 449 9.75 -20.31 12.68
C PHE A 449 9.50 -21.49 13.64
N ASN A 450 10.58 -22.05 14.21
CA ASN A 450 10.53 -23.15 15.19
C ASN A 450 9.87 -22.72 16.50
N SER A 451 10.08 -21.48 16.93
CA SER A 451 9.44 -20.92 18.13
C SER A 451 7.98 -20.52 17.91
N ILE A 452 7.62 -20.05 16.71
CA ILE A 452 6.25 -19.62 16.42
C ILE A 452 5.32 -20.82 16.23
N SER A 453 5.78 -21.88 15.58
CA SER A 453 4.99 -23.11 15.44
C SER A 453 4.65 -23.75 16.79
N GLY A 454 5.59 -23.78 17.75
CA GLY A 454 5.33 -24.28 19.10
C GLY A 454 4.33 -23.41 19.89
N LEU A 455 4.36 -22.08 19.70
CA LEU A 455 3.38 -21.17 20.30
C LEU A 455 2.00 -21.28 19.66
N ILE A 456 1.91 -21.53 18.35
CA ILE A 456 0.65 -21.78 17.65
C ILE A 456 0.05 -23.10 18.13
N ASP A 457 0.86 -24.16 18.26
CA ASP A 457 0.41 -25.43 18.83
C ASP A 457 -0.05 -25.28 20.28
N LEU A 458 0.66 -24.48 21.09
CA LEU A 458 0.26 -24.18 22.47
C LEU A 458 -1.04 -23.35 22.52
N ALA A 459 -1.18 -22.35 21.65
CA ALA A 459 -2.37 -21.51 21.57
C ALA A 459 -3.57 -22.29 21.05
N ALA A 460 -3.38 -23.15 20.05
CA ALA A 460 -4.41 -24.03 19.53
C ALA A 460 -4.80 -25.10 20.56
N GLN A 461 -3.84 -25.73 21.23
CA GLN A 461 -4.11 -26.68 22.30
C GLN A 461 -4.81 -26.01 23.49
N GLY A 462 -4.41 -24.78 23.86
CA GLY A 462 -5.03 -24.02 24.94
C GLY A 462 -6.43 -23.48 24.62
N THR A 463 -6.77 -23.29 23.34
CA THR A 463 -8.08 -22.74 22.92
C THR A 463 -9.05 -23.78 22.38
N THR A 464 -8.56 -24.91 21.86
CA THR A 464 -9.37 -25.95 21.19
C THR A 464 -9.20 -27.35 21.79
N GLY A 465 -8.21 -27.56 22.67
CA GLY A 465 -7.90 -28.88 23.24
C GLY A 465 -7.23 -29.84 22.27
N VAL A 466 -7.02 -29.44 21.01
CA VAL A 466 -6.40 -30.27 19.96
C VAL A 466 -4.98 -29.78 19.70
N LYS A 467 -4.00 -30.70 19.73
CA LYS A 467 -2.65 -30.43 19.23
C LYS A 467 -2.70 -30.36 17.72
N THR A 468 -2.36 -29.21 17.17
CA THR A 468 -2.45 -28.95 15.73
C THR A 468 -1.28 -29.50 14.92
N GLY A 469 -0.17 -29.89 15.57
CA GLY A 469 0.97 -30.51 14.90
C GLY A 469 1.73 -29.57 13.96
N PHE A 470 1.64 -28.25 14.19
CA PHE A 470 2.36 -27.23 13.41
C PHE A 470 3.84 -27.12 13.78
N SER A 471 4.27 -27.68 14.92
CA SER A 471 5.69 -27.80 15.26
C SER A 471 6.42 -28.67 14.24
N GLU A 472 7.20 -28.02 13.36
CA GLU A 472 8.10 -28.73 12.47
C GLU A 472 9.25 -29.33 13.28
N THR A 473 9.48 -30.62 13.13
CA THR A 473 10.65 -31.30 13.70
C THR A 473 11.92 -30.89 12.97
N LEU A 474 13.07 -31.00 13.66
CA LEU A 474 14.39 -30.81 13.03
C LEU A 474 14.55 -31.65 11.76
N GLU A 475 14.07 -32.89 11.79
CA GLU A 475 14.10 -33.81 10.66
C GLU A 475 13.34 -33.25 9.45
N ASN A 476 12.11 -32.77 9.64
CA ASN A 476 11.31 -32.18 8.56
C ASN A 476 11.99 -30.96 7.93
N GLN A 477 12.70 -30.16 8.72
CA GLN A 477 13.43 -29.00 8.21
C GLN A 477 14.69 -29.39 7.45
N LEU A 478 15.43 -30.40 7.92
CA LEU A 478 16.56 -30.95 7.18
C LEU A 478 16.09 -31.56 5.86
N VAL A 479 15.00 -32.33 5.86
CA VAL A 479 14.40 -32.88 4.64
C VAL A 479 14.04 -31.78 3.64
N LYS A 480 13.48 -30.65 4.08
CA LYS A 480 13.22 -29.49 3.19
C LYS A 480 14.50 -28.90 2.62
N ILE A 481 15.55 -28.75 3.43
CA ILE A 481 16.85 -28.24 2.96
C ILE A 481 17.41 -29.17 1.89
N TRP A 482 17.40 -30.48 2.12
CA TRP A 482 17.92 -31.48 1.18
C TRP A 482 17.06 -31.58 -0.09
N ASN A 483 15.73 -31.52 0.02
CA ASN A 483 14.82 -31.53 -1.13
C ASN A 483 14.98 -30.28 -2.01
N ASN A 484 15.11 -29.09 -1.40
CA ASN A 484 15.39 -27.86 -2.16
C ASN A 484 16.77 -27.92 -2.81
N THR A 485 17.74 -28.55 -2.14
CA THR A 485 19.09 -28.78 -2.71
C THR A 485 19.03 -29.74 -3.89
N ALA A 486 18.28 -30.84 -3.81
CA ALA A 486 18.08 -31.78 -4.91
C ALA A 486 17.39 -31.10 -6.11
N SER A 487 16.37 -30.28 -5.86
CA SER A 487 15.71 -29.48 -6.90
C SER A 487 16.67 -28.49 -7.57
N ALA A 488 17.52 -27.81 -6.79
CA ALA A 488 18.54 -26.92 -7.31
C ALA A 488 19.58 -27.67 -8.16
N LEU A 489 20.08 -28.82 -7.69
CA LEU A 489 21.02 -29.68 -8.44
C LEU A 489 20.43 -30.17 -9.75
N LYS A 490 19.17 -30.62 -9.75
CA LYS A 490 18.43 -31.00 -10.97
C LYS A 490 18.32 -29.82 -11.94
N SER A 491 18.04 -28.62 -11.43
CA SER A 491 17.96 -27.41 -12.28
C SER A 491 19.31 -27.00 -12.90
N ILE A 492 20.44 -27.24 -12.23
CA ILE A 492 21.78 -26.99 -12.75
C ILE A 492 22.14 -28.03 -13.82
N ALA A 493 21.79 -29.29 -13.58
CA ALA A 493 22.04 -30.39 -14.52
C ALA A 493 21.30 -30.18 -15.86
N LEU A 494 20.14 -29.51 -15.81
CA LEU A 494 19.27 -29.23 -16.95
C LEU A 494 19.47 -27.83 -17.57
N GLU A 495 20.38 -26.99 -17.05
CA GLU A 495 20.57 -25.62 -17.53
C GLU A 495 21.05 -25.54 -18.99
N ASP A 496 21.83 -26.54 -19.41
CA ASP A 496 22.36 -26.68 -20.77
C ASP A 496 21.38 -27.35 -21.75
N ARG A 497 20.15 -27.70 -21.30
CA ARG A 497 19.12 -28.37 -22.11
C ARG A 497 18.29 -27.32 -22.86
N LYS A 498 18.32 -27.34 -24.21
CA LYS A 498 17.50 -26.45 -25.03
C LYS A 498 16.25 -27.16 -25.54
N LYS A 499 15.16 -26.40 -25.73
CA LYS A 499 13.89 -26.93 -26.25
C LYS A 499 13.98 -27.44 -27.69
N ASP A 500 15.03 -27.04 -28.43
CA ASP A 500 15.28 -27.45 -29.82
C ASP A 500 16.23 -28.65 -29.94
N ASP A 501 16.71 -29.20 -28.81
CA ASP A 501 17.60 -30.37 -28.83
C ASP A 501 16.82 -31.65 -29.19
N LYS A 502 17.51 -32.61 -29.84
CA LYS A 502 16.94 -33.90 -30.27
C LYS A 502 16.36 -34.70 -29.10
N ASP A 503 16.89 -34.47 -27.90
CA ASP A 503 16.53 -35.15 -26.66
C ASP A 503 15.55 -34.34 -25.80
N SER A 504 14.87 -33.35 -26.40
CA SER A 504 13.84 -32.52 -25.76
C SER A 504 12.58 -33.31 -25.37
N ALA A 505 12.34 -34.47 -25.99
CA ALA A 505 11.19 -35.33 -25.71
C ALA A 505 11.40 -36.30 -24.52
N LEU A 506 12.64 -36.50 -24.06
CA LEU A 506 12.94 -37.37 -22.92
C LEU A 506 12.46 -36.74 -21.61
N SER A 507 12.11 -37.57 -20.61
CA SER A 507 11.90 -37.07 -19.26
C SER A 507 13.21 -36.49 -18.70
N ASP A 508 13.12 -35.61 -17.69
CA ASP A 508 14.31 -35.00 -17.09
C ASP A 508 15.29 -36.05 -16.54
N ASP A 509 14.77 -37.16 -16.02
CA ASP A 509 15.58 -38.21 -15.43
C ASP A 509 16.27 -39.03 -16.54
N GLU A 510 15.54 -39.50 -17.56
CA GLU A 510 16.10 -40.18 -18.75
C GLU A 510 17.16 -39.34 -19.49
N TYR A 511 16.96 -38.02 -19.56
CA TYR A 511 17.94 -37.10 -20.14
C TYR A 511 19.25 -37.10 -19.33
N LEU A 512 19.16 -37.08 -18.01
CA LEU A 512 20.33 -37.17 -17.14
C LEU A 512 20.96 -38.57 -17.20
N GLU A 513 20.17 -39.63 -17.42
CA GLU A 513 20.69 -40.98 -17.68
C GLU A 513 21.56 -41.01 -18.94
N ALA A 514 21.10 -40.40 -20.03
CA ALA A 514 21.82 -40.32 -21.29
C ALA A 514 23.06 -39.40 -21.26
N HIS A 515 23.13 -38.44 -20.32
CA HIS A 515 24.20 -37.43 -20.21
C HIS A 515 24.92 -37.45 -18.83
N PRO A 516 25.70 -38.50 -18.52
CA PRO A 516 26.44 -38.61 -17.24
C PRO A 516 27.46 -37.47 -17.01
N GLU A 517 27.97 -36.87 -18.09
CA GLU A 517 28.89 -35.73 -18.04
C GLU A 517 28.24 -34.46 -17.47
N ARG A 518 26.91 -34.32 -17.62
CA ARG A 518 26.17 -33.14 -17.17
C ARG A 518 25.72 -33.22 -15.71
N ARG A 519 25.84 -34.39 -15.08
CA ARG A 519 25.40 -34.63 -13.71
C ARG A 519 26.30 -33.93 -12.69
N PRO A 520 25.72 -33.18 -11.74
CA PRO A 520 26.48 -32.61 -10.65
C PRO A 520 26.94 -33.69 -9.68
N VAL A 521 28.11 -33.47 -9.06
CA VAL A 521 28.69 -34.40 -8.08
C VAL A 521 28.60 -33.77 -6.69
N VAL A 522 28.03 -34.52 -5.74
CA VAL A 522 27.98 -34.12 -4.33
C VAL A 522 29.07 -34.88 -3.58
N VAL A 523 30.00 -34.15 -2.99
CA VAL A 523 31.09 -34.69 -2.16
C VAL A 523 30.71 -34.49 -0.69
N VAL A 524 30.52 -35.58 0.03
CA VAL A 524 30.25 -35.56 1.48
C VAL A 524 31.57 -35.77 2.22
N ASP A 525 32.04 -34.72 2.90
CA ASP A 525 33.27 -34.72 3.69
C ASP A 525 32.97 -35.02 5.16
N ASN A 526 33.92 -35.64 5.87
CA ASN A 526 33.81 -36.04 7.28
C ASN A 526 32.54 -36.86 7.61
N PHE A 527 32.11 -37.73 6.69
CA PHE A 527 31.02 -38.66 6.95
C PHE A 527 31.36 -39.54 8.16
N LEU A 528 30.44 -39.63 9.14
CA LEU A 528 30.61 -40.36 10.41
C LEU A 528 31.81 -39.90 11.28
N HIS A 529 32.10 -38.59 11.35
CA HIS A 529 33.23 -38.04 12.12
C HIS A 529 33.35 -38.53 13.58
N LYS A 530 32.23 -38.79 14.26
CA LYS A 530 32.17 -39.30 15.65
C LYS A 530 31.98 -40.82 15.79
N GLY A 531 31.77 -41.55 14.69
CA GLY A 531 31.52 -43.01 14.74
C GLY A 531 32.73 -43.84 15.20
N SER A 532 33.91 -43.22 15.34
CA SER A 532 35.14 -43.88 15.80
C SER A 532 35.51 -43.57 17.26
N ASP A 533 34.71 -42.78 17.99
CA ASP A 533 34.96 -42.53 19.41
C ASP A 533 34.42 -43.71 20.25
N PRO A 534 35.17 -44.22 21.25
CA PRO A 534 34.80 -45.38 22.08
C PRO A 534 33.67 -45.08 23.10
N GLY A 535 32.64 -44.37 22.66
CA GLY A 535 31.40 -44.08 23.38
C GLY A 535 30.24 -43.74 22.45
N ALA A 536 30.38 -44.00 21.15
CA ALA A 536 29.34 -43.81 20.13
C ALA A 536 28.83 -45.18 19.62
N GLU A 537 28.49 -46.08 20.54
CA GLU A 537 27.52 -47.14 20.23
C GLU A 537 26.13 -46.60 20.61
N LEU A 538 25.16 -46.92 19.75
CA LEU A 538 23.77 -46.43 19.73
C LEU A 538 23.05 -46.42 21.09
#